data_AF-A0A351QC89-F1
#
_entry.id   AF-A0A351QC89-F1
#
_cell.length_a   1.000
_cell.length_b   1.000
_cell.length_c   1.000
_cell.angle_alpha   90.00
_cell.angle_beta   90.00
_cell.angle_gamma   90.00
#
_symmetry.space_group_name_H-M   'P 1'
#
loop_
_entity.id
_entity.type
_entity.pdbx_description
1 polymer ?
#
loop_
_entity_poly.entity_id
_entity_poly.type
_entity_poly.pdbx_seq_one_letter_code
_entity_poly.pdbx_strand_id
1 'polypeptide(L)'
;MKKLQDSLEKTAPDRLARLQERLDDVTSLAQSIARFPSLLERANTTTSTRTPMALVESIISYQEEGDTVLHMPSKAILGKGFLVAKIHTFFSMSKLAKNYALMDEKEVKEYYDETVSMMFTLMAEDVYMNLIKDKSVSIDLRRELANSLIILWEHRSDQTISDIAPVLQSVWSARRRLAPAFGSMMGTSELMMVTFQMDDQWGAFIKEKLSEPDVAQAMEEFLFGVSYEQILRLKGILRDQGVKSIGRDEVSSYLGERVKTDINLDYRDFYLLYTVRRDNARARQRLHIEGPKNTLEDHFIRFIMEKNQEKQKNDTFAKI
;
A
#
# COMPACT_ATOMS: atom_id res chain seq x y z
N MET A 1 25.49 -5.44 3.13
CA MET A 1 25.64 -6.62 2.25
C MET A 1 26.95 -7.38 2.49
N LYS A 2 28.14 -6.75 2.38
CA LYS A 2 29.44 -7.43 2.58
C LYS A 2 29.54 -8.21 3.91
N LYS A 3 29.17 -7.59 5.04
CA LYS A 3 29.13 -8.25 6.36
C LYS A 3 28.29 -9.54 6.39
N LEU A 4 27.14 -9.54 5.72
CA LEU A 4 26.28 -10.73 5.63
C LEU A 4 26.96 -11.84 4.83
N GLN A 5 27.61 -11.49 3.71
CA GLN A 5 28.33 -12.45 2.89
C GLN A 5 29.51 -13.06 3.65
N ASP A 6 30.34 -12.23 4.29
CA ASP A 6 31.51 -12.68 5.07
C ASP A 6 31.10 -13.62 6.23
N SER A 7 29.96 -13.35 6.88
CA SER A 7 29.43 -14.23 7.93
C SER A 7 28.89 -15.55 7.36
N LEU A 8 28.12 -15.50 6.27
CA LEU A 8 27.57 -16.71 5.64
C LEU A 8 28.63 -17.60 5.02
N GLU A 9 29.73 -17.04 4.53
CA GLU A 9 30.87 -17.81 4.02
C GLU A 9 31.42 -18.76 5.10
N LYS A 10 31.44 -18.30 6.36
CA LYS A 10 31.92 -19.07 7.50
C LYS A 10 30.88 -20.04 8.06
N THR A 11 29.60 -19.65 8.09
CA THR A 11 28.56 -20.40 8.80
C THR A 11 27.65 -21.25 7.91
N ALA A 12 27.47 -20.86 6.64
CA ALA A 12 26.54 -21.52 5.72
C ALA A 12 26.88 -21.24 4.23
N PRO A 13 27.99 -21.77 3.69
CA PRO A 13 28.47 -21.46 2.33
C PRO A 13 27.47 -21.83 1.23
N ASP A 14 26.75 -22.95 1.35
CA ASP A 14 25.71 -23.34 0.39
C ASP A 14 24.58 -22.30 0.28
N ARG A 15 24.28 -21.59 1.38
CA ARG A 15 23.26 -20.54 1.41
C ARG A 15 23.79 -19.23 0.83
N LEU A 16 25.09 -18.98 0.98
CA LEU A 16 25.74 -17.85 0.32
C LEU A 16 25.67 -18.00 -1.20
N ALA A 17 25.98 -19.19 -1.74
CA ALA A 17 25.90 -19.46 -3.17
C ALA A 17 24.49 -19.18 -3.73
N ARG A 18 23.43 -19.72 -3.08
CA ARG A 18 22.04 -19.45 -3.48
C ARG A 18 21.63 -17.98 -3.34
N LEU A 19 22.19 -17.26 -2.36
CA LEU A 19 21.95 -15.82 -2.22
C LEU A 19 22.60 -15.04 -3.37
N GLN A 20 23.81 -15.41 -3.77
CA GLN A 20 24.51 -14.81 -4.90
C GLN A 20 23.75 -15.03 -6.21
N GLU A 21 23.32 -16.26 -6.50
CA GLU A 21 22.47 -16.57 -7.67
C GLU A 21 21.22 -15.67 -7.71
N ARG A 22 20.53 -15.51 -6.58
CA ARG A 22 19.35 -14.63 -6.50
C ARG A 22 19.67 -13.15 -6.70
N LEU A 23 20.82 -12.68 -6.23
CA LEU A 23 21.25 -11.29 -6.45
C LEU A 23 21.61 -11.06 -7.92
N ASP A 24 22.20 -12.04 -8.57
CA ASP A 24 22.53 -12.01 -10.01
C ASP A 24 21.26 -12.01 -10.86
N ASP A 25 20.26 -12.83 -10.51
CA ASP A 25 18.94 -12.84 -11.15
C ASP A 25 18.24 -11.48 -11.05
N VAL A 26 18.20 -10.89 -9.85
CA VAL A 26 17.61 -9.56 -9.61
C VAL A 26 18.36 -8.48 -10.39
N THR A 27 19.70 -8.54 -10.42
CA THR A 27 20.53 -7.61 -11.20
C THR A 27 20.25 -7.73 -12.70
N SER A 28 20.11 -8.96 -13.20
CA SER A 28 19.81 -9.24 -14.61
C SER A 28 18.42 -8.73 -15.01
N LEU A 29 17.43 -8.87 -14.11
CA LEU A 29 16.10 -8.27 -14.30
C LEU A 29 16.17 -6.75 -14.38
N ALA A 30 16.92 -6.10 -13.47
CA ALA A 30 17.08 -4.65 -13.47
C ALA A 30 17.70 -4.14 -14.79
N GLN A 31 18.76 -4.79 -15.25
CA GLN A 31 19.41 -4.48 -16.53
C GLN A 31 18.47 -4.67 -17.72
N SER A 32 17.65 -5.71 -17.70
CA SER A 32 16.67 -5.98 -18.76
C SER A 32 15.58 -4.92 -18.81
N ILE A 33 15.09 -4.48 -17.64
CA ILE A 33 14.08 -3.41 -17.52
C ILE A 33 14.65 -2.06 -17.97
N ALA A 34 15.92 -1.77 -17.64
CA ALA A 34 16.58 -0.53 -18.02
C ALA A 34 16.71 -0.34 -19.56
N ARG A 35 16.60 -1.41 -20.35
CA ARG A 35 16.60 -1.34 -21.82
C ARG A 35 15.26 -0.86 -22.40
N PHE A 36 14.18 -0.87 -21.61
CA PHE A 36 12.91 -0.32 -22.07
C PHE A 36 12.97 1.21 -22.09
N PRO A 37 12.34 1.87 -23.08
CA PRO A 37 12.32 3.32 -23.17
C PRO A 37 11.84 3.96 -21.86
N SER A 38 12.44 5.11 -21.50
CA SER A 38 12.00 5.86 -20.34
C SER A 38 10.53 6.26 -20.48
N LEU A 39 9.80 6.23 -19.37
CA LEU A 39 8.42 6.69 -19.36
C LEU A 39 8.31 8.22 -19.43
N LEU A 40 9.40 8.92 -19.10
CA LEU A 40 9.53 10.37 -19.09
C LEU A 40 10.05 10.93 -20.42
N GLU A 41 10.55 10.08 -21.31
CA GLU A 41 11.04 10.48 -22.62
C GLU A 41 9.92 10.53 -23.66
N ARG A 42 10.13 11.38 -24.67
CA ARG A 42 9.33 11.38 -25.89
C ARG A 42 9.78 10.22 -26.77
N ALA A 43 8.87 9.29 -27.06
CA ALA A 43 9.13 8.18 -27.97
C ALA A 43 8.31 8.33 -29.25
N ASN A 44 8.96 8.23 -30.41
CA ASN A 44 8.26 8.17 -31.69
C ASN A 44 7.94 6.70 -32.00
N THR A 45 6.66 6.36 -32.07
CA THR A 45 6.20 5.09 -32.64
C THR A 45 5.98 5.26 -34.14
N THR A 46 5.78 4.15 -34.87
CA THR A 46 5.52 4.16 -36.32
C THR A 46 4.31 4.99 -36.73
N THR A 47 3.34 5.21 -35.83
CA THR A 47 2.08 5.91 -36.14
C THR A 47 1.77 7.09 -35.20
N SER A 48 2.51 7.27 -34.10
CA SER A 48 2.24 8.35 -33.14
C SER A 48 3.47 8.76 -32.35
N THR A 49 3.51 10.00 -31.88
CA THR A 49 4.43 10.42 -30.83
C THR A 49 3.81 10.15 -29.47
N ARG A 50 4.46 9.32 -28.65
CA ARG A 50 4.15 9.21 -27.22
C ARG A 50 4.95 10.25 -26.44
N THR A 51 4.25 11.11 -25.71
CA THR A 51 4.82 12.03 -24.72
C THR A 51 4.40 11.58 -23.30
N PRO A 52 5.06 12.06 -22.23
CA PRO A 52 4.62 11.79 -20.86
C PRO A 52 3.16 12.23 -20.62
N MET A 53 2.77 13.40 -21.15
CA MET A 53 1.39 13.89 -21.05
C MET A 53 0.41 12.96 -21.80
N ALA A 54 0.77 12.49 -23.01
CA ALA A 54 -0.08 11.53 -23.72
C ALA A 54 -0.23 10.21 -22.95
N LEU A 55 0.80 9.79 -22.21
CA LEU A 55 0.70 8.62 -21.32
C LEU A 55 -0.22 8.88 -20.12
N VAL A 56 -0.10 10.05 -19.48
CA VAL A 56 -1.02 10.47 -18.40
C VAL A 56 -2.47 10.39 -18.87
N GLU A 57 -2.77 11.03 -19.99
CA GLU A 57 -4.12 11.03 -20.57
C GLU A 57 -4.57 9.62 -20.95
N SER A 58 -3.66 8.77 -21.45
CA SER A 58 -3.96 7.36 -21.73
C SER A 58 -4.30 6.58 -20.47
N ILE A 59 -3.56 6.72 -19.36
CA ILE A 59 -3.86 6.01 -18.11
C ILE A 59 -5.22 6.47 -17.55
N ILE A 60 -5.51 7.75 -17.65
CA ILE A 60 -6.79 8.35 -17.22
C ILE A 60 -7.95 7.89 -18.10
N SER A 61 -7.75 7.71 -19.41
CA SER A 61 -8.82 7.35 -20.33
C SER A 61 -9.25 5.87 -20.21
N TYR A 62 -8.37 4.99 -19.74
CA TYR A 62 -8.69 3.59 -19.44
C TYR A 62 -9.56 3.47 -18.17
N GLN A 63 -10.85 3.71 -18.34
CA GLN A 63 -11.88 3.68 -17.30
C GLN A 63 -12.75 2.43 -17.34
N GLU A 64 -12.44 1.46 -18.19
CA GLU A 64 -13.22 0.24 -18.28
C GLU A 64 -13.05 -0.64 -17.04
N GLU A 65 -14.15 -1.31 -16.67
CA GLU A 65 -14.13 -2.29 -15.60
C GLU A 65 -13.36 -3.53 -16.04
N GLY A 66 -12.40 -3.96 -15.22
CA GLY A 66 -11.60 -5.15 -15.50
C GLY A 66 -10.11 -4.91 -15.33
N ASP A 67 -9.33 -5.89 -15.79
CA ASP A 67 -7.88 -5.83 -15.76
C ASP A 67 -7.34 -4.99 -16.91
N THR A 68 -6.59 -3.94 -16.57
CA THR A 68 -5.97 -3.03 -17.54
C THR A 68 -4.51 -3.36 -17.82
N VAL A 69 -3.98 -4.51 -17.36
CA VAL A 69 -2.55 -4.89 -17.52
C VAL A 69 -2.02 -4.73 -18.94
N LEU A 70 -2.79 -5.12 -19.97
CA LEU A 70 -2.37 -5.01 -21.37
C LEU A 70 -2.36 -3.58 -21.92
N HIS A 71 -2.99 -2.64 -21.21
CA HIS A 71 -3.00 -1.22 -21.55
C HIS A 71 -1.88 -0.44 -20.86
N MET A 72 -1.14 -1.07 -19.95
CA MET A 72 -0.04 -0.44 -19.21
C MET A 72 1.27 -0.52 -19.99
N PRO A 73 2.18 0.45 -19.81
CA PRO A 73 3.53 0.35 -20.36
C PRO A 73 4.26 -0.90 -19.87
N SER A 74 4.99 -1.59 -20.76
CA SER A 74 5.74 -2.81 -20.40
C SER A 74 6.72 -2.57 -19.23
N LYS A 75 7.38 -1.40 -19.20
CA LYS A 75 8.29 -1.02 -18.10
C LYS A 75 7.59 -0.98 -16.74
N ALA A 76 6.32 -0.57 -16.69
CA ALA A 76 5.53 -0.55 -15.46
C ALA A 76 5.22 -1.98 -14.97
N ILE A 77 4.77 -2.86 -15.87
CA ILE A 77 4.42 -4.26 -15.55
C ILE A 77 5.67 -5.05 -15.12
N LEU A 78 6.75 -4.97 -15.89
CA LEU A 78 8.01 -5.62 -15.55
C LEU A 78 8.62 -5.07 -14.26
N GLY A 79 8.51 -3.75 -14.05
CA GLY A 79 8.93 -3.09 -12.81
C GLY A 79 8.20 -3.62 -11.57
N LYS A 80 6.89 -3.89 -11.67
CA LYS A 80 6.12 -4.51 -10.58
C LYS A 80 6.65 -5.91 -10.24
N GLY A 81 6.89 -6.75 -11.25
CA GLY A 81 7.47 -8.09 -11.06
C GLY A 81 8.87 -8.06 -10.44
N PHE A 82 9.72 -7.14 -10.92
CA PHE A 82 11.05 -6.90 -10.35
C PHE A 82 11.00 -6.48 -8.87
N LEU A 83 10.08 -5.61 -8.50
CA LEU A 83 9.91 -5.18 -7.11
C LEU A 83 9.52 -6.35 -6.20
N VAL A 84 8.62 -7.22 -6.66
CA VAL A 84 8.26 -8.47 -5.95
C VAL A 84 9.49 -9.39 -5.80
N ALA A 85 10.30 -9.55 -6.84
CA ALA A 85 11.53 -10.33 -6.76
C ALA A 85 12.51 -9.74 -5.72
N LYS A 86 12.70 -8.41 -5.71
CA LYS A 86 13.50 -7.73 -4.68
C LYS A 86 12.97 -7.95 -3.27
N ILE A 87 11.66 -7.81 -3.04
CA ILE A 87 11.02 -8.06 -1.74
C ILE A 87 11.35 -9.48 -1.25
N HIS A 88 11.23 -10.49 -2.11
CA HIS A 88 11.57 -11.86 -1.75
C HIS A 88 13.05 -12.04 -1.41
N THR A 89 13.94 -11.39 -2.16
CA THR A 89 15.38 -11.43 -1.91
C THR A 89 15.75 -10.76 -0.59
N PHE A 90 15.28 -9.53 -0.33
CA PHE A 90 15.56 -8.82 0.93
C PHE A 90 14.96 -9.51 2.15
N PHE A 91 13.75 -10.06 2.02
CA PHE A 91 13.17 -10.87 3.09
C PHE A 91 14.02 -12.12 3.37
N SER A 92 14.49 -12.80 2.32
CA SER A 92 15.41 -13.93 2.45
C SER A 92 16.71 -13.50 3.15
N MET A 93 17.27 -12.33 2.80
CA MET A 93 18.46 -11.78 3.46
C MET A 93 18.21 -11.55 4.95
N SER A 94 17.05 -11.01 5.35
CA SER A 94 16.69 -10.85 6.77
C SER A 94 16.70 -12.18 7.54
N LYS A 95 16.19 -13.26 6.92
CA LYS A 95 16.15 -14.60 7.54
C LYS A 95 17.54 -15.22 7.59
N LEU A 96 18.35 -15.02 6.55
CA LEU A 96 19.74 -15.48 6.52
C LEU A 96 20.60 -14.76 7.57
N ALA A 97 20.45 -13.43 7.67
CA ALA A 97 21.09 -12.59 8.66
C ALA A 97 20.79 -13.05 10.09
N LYS A 98 19.51 -13.31 10.38
CA LYS A 98 19.05 -13.74 11.71
C LYS A 98 19.47 -15.17 12.06
N ASN A 99 19.19 -16.13 11.17
CA ASN A 99 19.21 -17.54 11.54
C ASN A 99 20.55 -18.24 11.25
N TYR A 100 21.39 -17.68 10.37
CA TYR A 100 22.64 -18.31 9.92
C TYR A 100 23.86 -17.44 10.14
N ALA A 101 23.77 -16.14 9.83
CA ALA A 101 24.86 -15.21 10.06
C ALA A 101 24.90 -14.68 11.51
N LEU A 102 23.85 -14.96 12.31
CA LEU A 102 23.70 -14.54 13.72
C LEU A 102 24.03 -13.05 13.92
N MET A 103 23.62 -12.22 12.95
CA MET A 103 23.84 -10.77 12.99
C MET A 103 22.97 -10.12 14.06
N ASP A 104 23.38 -8.93 14.49
CA ASP A 104 22.65 -8.16 15.50
C ASP A 104 21.23 -7.82 15.00
N GLU A 105 20.27 -7.75 15.93
CA GLU A 105 18.86 -7.47 15.59
C GLU A 105 18.69 -6.18 14.78
N LYS A 106 19.51 -5.16 15.05
CA LYS A 106 19.49 -3.90 14.30
C LYS A 106 19.79 -4.12 12.82
N GLU A 107 20.79 -4.93 12.51
CA GLU A 107 21.22 -5.20 11.13
C GLU A 107 20.25 -6.12 10.40
N VAL A 108 19.68 -7.10 11.11
CA VAL A 108 18.58 -7.93 10.60
C VAL A 108 17.38 -7.05 10.23
N LYS A 109 17.07 -6.08 11.09
CA LYS A 109 15.95 -5.17 10.93
C LYS A 109 16.11 -4.29 9.69
N GLU A 110 17.31 -3.84 9.34
CA GLU A 110 17.55 -3.04 8.12
C GLU A 110 17.05 -3.77 6.84
N TYR A 111 17.35 -5.06 6.69
CA TYR A 111 16.86 -5.85 5.55
C TYR A 111 15.33 -6.02 5.56
N TYR A 112 14.75 -6.14 6.75
CA TYR A 112 13.30 -6.25 6.91
C TYR A 112 12.59 -4.92 6.63
N ASP A 113 13.11 -3.81 7.13
CA ASP A 113 12.56 -2.47 6.92
C ASP A 113 12.60 -2.10 5.43
N GLU A 114 13.65 -2.48 4.70
CA GLU A 114 13.72 -2.33 3.24
C GLU A 114 12.68 -3.21 2.52
N THR A 115 12.45 -4.44 3.00
CA THR A 115 11.37 -5.32 2.51
C THR A 115 10.00 -4.64 2.64
N VAL A 116 9.74 -4.04 3.80
CA VAL A 116 8.50 -3.34 4.11
C VAL A 116 8.36 -2.06 3.26
N SER A 117 9.44 -1.29 3.09
CA SER A 117 9.47 -0.09 2.24
C SER A 117 9.02 -0.42 0.80
N MET A 118 9.61 -1.46 0.20
CA MET A 118 9.23 -1.91 -1.14
C MET A 118 7.78 -2.40 -1.24
N MET A 119 7.23 -3.02 -0.18
CA MET A 119 5.81 -3.38 -0.12
C MET A 119 4.93 -2.13 -0.13
N PHE A 120 5.32 -1.05 0.56
CA PHE A 120 4.58 0.22 0.50
C PHE A 120 4.64 0.85 -0.88
N THR A 121 5.73 0.71 -1.63
CA THR A 121 5.77 1.15 -3.03
C THR A 121 4.75 0.42 -3.91
N LEU A 122 4.56 -0.90 -3.71
CA LEU A 122 3.51 -1.66 -4.41
C LEU A 122 2.11 -1.18 -4.05
N MET A 123 1.90 -0.89 -2.76
CA MET A 123 0.62 -0.39 -2.28
C MET A 123 0.31 1.01 -2.79
N ALA A 124 1.29 1.92 -2.79
CA ALA A 124 1.14 3.28 -3.31
C ALA A 124 0.73 3.26 -4.80
N GLU A 125 1.37 2.40 -5.60
CA GLU A 125 0.97 2.16 -6.97
C GLU A 125 -0.50 1.73 -7.10
N ASP A 126 -0.95 0.78 -6.28
CA ASP A 126 -2.34 0.31 -6.31
C ASP A 126 -3.33 1.42 -5.88
N VAL A 127 -3.00 2.23 -4.87
CA VAL A 127 -3.80 3.37 -4.41
C VAL A 127 -3.90 4.43 -5.50
N TYR A 128 -2.79 4.81 -6.14
CA TYR A 128 -2.82 5.75 -7.25
C TYR A 128 -3.68 5.24 -8.40
N MET A 129 -3.55 3.96 -8.75
CA MET A 129 -4.38 3.34 -9.79
C MET A 129 -5.87 3.35 -9.43
N ASN A 130 -6.25 3.16 -8.16
CA ASN A 130 -7.63 3.30 -7.71
C ASN A 130 -8.14 4.74 -7.90
N LEU A 131 -7.40 5.71 -7.37
CA LEU A 131 -7.80 7.12 -7.41
C LEU A 131 -7.85 7.69 -8.83
N ILE A 132 -6.96 7.24 -9.73
CA ILE A 132 -7.01 7.61 -11.15
C ILE A 132 -8.26 7.03 -11.84
N LYS A 133 -8.79 5.91 -11.38
CA LYS A 133 -10.04 5.31 -11.89
C LYS A 133 -11.31 5.85 -11.20
N ASP A 134 -11.18 6.55 -10.08
CA ASP A 134 -12.31 7.12 -9.37
C ASP A 134 -12.80 8.40 -10.07
N LYS A 135 -14.01 8.33 -10.65
CA LYS A 135 -14.64 9.45 -11.35
C LYS A 135 -15.10 10.58 -10.42
N SER A 136 -15.15 10.35 -9.11
CA SER A 136 -15.43 11.37 -8.10
C SER A 136 -14.23 12.27 -7.81
N VAL A 137 -13.03 11.86 -8.24
CA VAL A 137 -11.80 12.63 -8.12
C VAL A 137 -11.69 13.59 -9.31
N SER A 138 -11.29 14.84 -9.04
CA SER A 138 -11.17 15.86 -10.08
C SER A 138 -10.16 15.44 -11.16
N ILE A 139 -10.39 15.85 -12.41
CA ILE A 139 -9.48 15.52 -13.52
C ILE A 139 -8.06 16.02 -13.26
N ASP A 140 -7.91 17.19 -12.65
CA ASP A 140 -6.60 17.77 -12.34
C ASP A 140 -5.84 16.93 -11.31
N LEU A 141 -6.53 16.45 -10.26
CA LEU A 141 -5.94 15.55 -9.28
C LEU A 141 -5.61 14.18 -9.89
N ARG A 142 -6.47 13.65 -10.75
CA ARG A 142 -6.19 12.40 -11.50
C ARG A 142 -4.96 12.52 -12.39
N ARG A 143 -4.72 13.68 -13.01
CA ARG A 143 -3.48 13.98 -13.76
C ARG A 143 -2.26 14.04 -12.88
N GLU A 144 -2.36 14.68 -11.71
CA GLU A 144 -1.26 14.71 -10.75
C GLU A 144 -0.90 13.30 -10.25
N LEU A 145 -1.91 12.50 -9.88
CA LEU A 145 -1.75 11.10 -9.50
C LEU A 145 -1.09 10.28 -10.61
N ALA A 146 -1.54 10.43 -11.85
CA ALA A 146 -0.96 9.72 -12.99
C ALA A 146 0.50 10.13 -13.25
N ASN A 147 0.84 11.41 -13.11
CA ASN A 147 2.23 11.88 -13.19
C ASN A 147 3.09 11.26 -12.07
N SER A 148 2.62 11.32 -10.82
CA SER A 148 3.29 10.73 -9.66
C SER A 148 3.50 9.22 -9.84
N LEU A 149 2.52 8.53 -10.42
CA LEU A 149 2.59 7.11 -10.75
C LEU A 149 3.65 6.80 -11.81
N ILE A 150 3.73 7.61 -12.87
CA ILE A 150 4.74 7.47 -13.93
C ILE A 150 6.15 7.69 -13.34
N ILE A 151 6.32 8.70 -12.51
CA ILE A 151 7.58 8.98 -11.80
C ILE A 151 7.94 7.78 -10.91
N LEU A 152 6.99 7.25 -10.14
CA LEU A 152 7.18 6.06 -9.30
C LEU A 152 7.62 4.84 -10.13
N TRP A 153 7.04 4.64 -11.32
CA TRP A 153 7.45 3.55 -12.20
C TRP A 153 8.83 3.75 -12.82
N GLU A 154 9.19 4.98 -13.18
CA GLU A 154 10.50 5.28 -13.74
C GLU A 154 11.61 5.10 -12.72
N HIS A 155 11.37 5.58 -11.50
CA HIS A 155 12.33 5.63 -10.40
C HIS A 155 12.09 4.56 -9.33
N ARG A 156 11.44 3.45 -9.68
CA ARG A 156 11.09 2.37 -8.74
C ARG A 156 12.29 1.77 -8.00
N SER A 157 13.50 1.97 -8.53
CA SER A 157 14.76 1.49 -7.95
C SER A 157 15.49 2.55 -7.12
N ASP A 158 15.10 3.82 -7.21
CA ASP A 158 15.73 4.93 -6.53
C ASP A 158 15.09 5.12 -5.14
N GLN A 159 15.90 5.11 -4.09
CA GLN A 159 15.45 5.24 -2.70
C GLN A 159 14.86 6.63 -2.35
N THR A 160 14.88 7.57 -3.29
CA THR A 160 14.65 9.01 -3.06
C THR A 160 13.30 9.53 -3.53
N ILE A 161 12.47 8.71 -4.19
CA ILE A 161 11.31 9.26 -4.93
C ILE A 161 10.02 8.56 -4.51
N SER A 162 9.44 9.01 -3.39
CA SER A 162 7.98 9.06 -3.21
C SER A 162 7.68 9.85 -1.94
N ASP A 163 7.18 11.09 -2.08
CA ASP A 163 6.74 11.91 -0.94
C ASP A 163 5.52 11.31 -0.20
N ILE A 164 4.85 10.33 -0.81
CA ILE A 164 3.59 9.74 -0.33
C ILE A 164 3.78 8.33 0.27
N ALA A 165 4.84 7.61 -0.12
CA ALA A 165 5.20 6.35 0.55
C ALA A 165 5.39 6.51 2.08
N PRO A 166 5.98 7.62 2.59
CA PRO A 166 6.06 7.90 4.03
C PRO A 166 4.69 8.05 4.70
N VAL A 167 3.71 8.66 4.00
CA VAL A 167 2.35 8.89 4.53
C VAL A 167 1.58 7.57 4.67
N LEU A 168 1.68 6.69 3.67
CA LEU A 168 1.15 5.34 3.83
C LEU A 168 1.91 4.61 4.93
N GLN A 169 3.25 4.65 4.91
CA GLN A 169 4.08 3.99 5.91
C GLN A 169 3.74 4.42 7.34
N SER A 170 3.36 5.67 7.60
CA SER A 170 2.97 6.14 8.94
C SER A 170 1.63 5.55 9.39
N VAL A 171 0.56 5.68 8.59
CA VAL A 171 -0.77 5.08 8.84
C VAL A 171 -0.64 3.60 9.16
N TRP A 172 0.21 2.94 8.39
CA TRP A 172 0.39 1.52 8.44
C TRP A 172 1.31 1.05 9.57
N SER A 173 2.34 1.83 9.90
CA SER A 173 3.15 1.61 11.11
C SER A 173 2.29 1.73 12.37
N ALA A 174 1.34 2.67 12.38
CA ALA A 174 0.40 2.83 13.47
C ALA A 174 -0.51 1.60 13.61
N ARG A 175 -1.03 1.10 12.49
CA ARG A 175 -1.84 -0.13 12.46
C ARG A 175 -1.08 -1.36 12.93
N ARG A 176 0.20 -1.52 12.57
CA ARG A 176 0.98 -2.71 13.00
C ARG A 176 1.09 -2.84 14.52
N ARG A 177 1.00 -1.71 15.24
CA ARG A 177 1.02 -1.69 16.71
C ARG A 177 -0.38 -1.82 17.31
N LEU A 178 -1.42 -1.86 16.47
CA LEU A 178 -2.80 -1.98 16.88
C LEU A 178 -3.18 -3.45 17.04
N ALA A 179 -3.51 -3.82 18.28
CA ALA A 179 -4.21 -5.06 18.59
C ALA A 179 -5.70 -4.73 18.73
N PRO A 180 -6.56 -4.98 17.72
CA PRO A 180 -7.97 -4.67 17.86
C PRO A 180 -8.57 -5.51 18.99
N ALA A 181 -9.12 -4.83 19.99
CA ALA A 181 -9.77 -5.49 21.12
C ALA A 181 -11.20 -5.93 20.75
N PHE A 182 -11.73 -5.43 19.62
CA PHE A 182 -13.10 -5.56 19.11
C PHE A 182 -14.14 -5.00 20.08
N GLY A 183 -14.20 -5.52 21.32
CA GLY A 183 -14.94 -4.91 22.43
C GLY A 183 -16.41 -4.68 22.05
N SER A 184 -16.89 -3.45 22.23
CA SER A 184 -18.23 -3.03 21.84
C SER A 184 -18.41 -2.74 20.34
N MET A 185 -17.37 -2.97 19.53
CA MET A 185 -17.30 -2.62 18.10
C MET A 185 -17.43 -1.12 17.80
N MET A 186 -17.21 -0.25 18.80
CA MET A 186 -17.22 1.20 18.63
C MET A 186 -15.90 1.75 18.05
N GLY A 187 -14.78 1.04 18.22
CA GLY A 187 -13.48 1.41 17.63
C GLY A 187 -12.81 2.65 18.22
N THR A 188 -13.32 3.19 19.33
CA THR A 188 -12.82 4.44 19.93
C THR A 188 -11.42 4.30 20.50
N SER A 189 -11.14 3.20 21.20
CA SER A 189 -9.80 2.90 21.72
C SER A 189 -8.80 2.68 20.58
N GLU A 190 -9.22 1.98 19.53
CA GLU A 190 -8.40 1.75 18.34
C GLU A 190 -8.07 3.05 17.60
N LEU A 191 -9.08 3.90 17.36
CA LEU A 191 -8.90 5.19 16.72
C LEU A 191 -7.98 6.10 17.53
N MET A 192 -8.11 6.12 18.86
CA MET A 192 -7.26 6.91 19.74
C MET A 192 -5.81 6.43 19.70
N MET A 193 -5.57 5.12 19.72
CA MET A 193 -4.22 4.54 19.61
C MET A 193 -3.54 4.89 18.28
N VAL A 194 -4.26 4.83 17.16
CA VAL A 194 -3.72 5.25 15.86
C VAL A 194 -3.43 6.75 15.86
N THR A 195 -4.38 7.55 16.33
CA THR A 195 -4.25 9.02 16.32
C THR A 195 -3.04 9.51 17.12
N PHE A 196 -2.71 8.88 18.26
CA PHE A 196 -1.52 9.25 19.04
C PHE A 196 -0.18 8.96 18.36
N GLN A 197 -0.17 8.10 17.34
CA GLN A 197 1.05 7.70 16.62
C GLN A 197 1.22 8.47 15.31
N MET A 198 0.23 9.26 14.94
CA MET A 198 0.16 9.98 13.67
C MET A 198 0.41 11.48 13.88
N ASP A 199 0.65 12.19 12.78
CA ASP A 199 0.97 13.61 12.77
C ASP A 199 -0.26 14.52 12.64
N ASP A 200 -0.02 15.84 12.56
CA ASP A 200 -1.07 16.84 12.40
C ASP A 200 -1.89 16.68 11.11
N GLN A 201 -1.30 16.09 10.06
CA GLN A 201 -2.02 15.84 8.80
C GLN A 201 -3.12 14.80 9.01
N TRP A 202 -2.84 13.75 9.78
CA TRP A 202 -3.84 12.79 10.21
C TRP A 202 -4.92 13.44 11.09
N GLY A 203 -4.53 14.27 12.04
CA GLY A 203 -5.49 14.99 12.89
C GLY A 203 -6.46 15.84 12.07
N ALA A 204 -5.96 16.55 11.06
CA ALA A 204 -6.78 17.31 10.12
C ALA A 204 -7.70 16.41 9.29
N PHE A 205 -7.19 15.29 8.78
CA PHE A 205 -7.99 14.30 8.04
C PHE A 205 -9.16 13.77 8.88
N ILE A 206 -8.91 13.32 10.11
CA ILE A 206 -9.96 12.84 11.01
C ILE A 206 -11.01 13.91 11.26
N LYS A 207 -10.57 15.15 11.55
CA LYS A 207 -11.48 16.26 11.84
C LYS A 207 -12.38 16.60 10.65
N GLU A 208 -11.85 16.56 9.43
CA GLU A 208 -12.58 17.00 8.23
C GLU A 208 -13.39 15.88 7.58
N LYS A 209 -12.91 14.63 7.63
CA LYS A 209 -13.42 13.52 6.82
C LYS A 209 -14.13 12.42 7.58
N LEU A 210 -13.91 12.26 8.89
CA LEU A 210 -14.50 11.14 9.64
C LEU A 210 -16.04 11.21 9.75
N SER A 211 -16.64 12.39 9.54
CA SER A 211 -18.11 12.53 9.48
C SER A 211 -18.72 11.98 8.19
N GLU A 212 -17.91 11.76 7.15
CA GLU A 212 -18.36 11.16 5.89
C GLU A 212 -18.58 9.64 6.10
N PRO A 213 -19.77 9.09 5.82
CA PRO A 213 -20.07 7.69 6.11
C PRO A 213 -19.12 6.69 5.46
N ASP A 214 -18.71 6.94 4.22
CA ASP A 214 -17.78 6.06 3.48
C ASP A 214 -16.40 6.01 4.17
N VAL A 215 -15.91 7.16 4.64
CA VAL A 215 -14.64 7.28 5.38
C VAL A 215 -14.74 6.60 6.75
N ALA A 216 -15.83 6.83 7.48
CA ALA A 216 -16.06 6.20 8.78
C ALA A 216 -16.09 4.67 8.67
N GLN A 217 -16.79 4.13 7.67
CA GLN A 217 -16.86 2.69 7.43
C GLN A 217 -15.51 2.11 6.98
N ALA A 218 -14.79 2.81 6.09
CA ALA A 218 -13.45 2.42 5.67
C ALA A 218 -12.45 2.45 6.85
N MET A 219 -12.63 3.38 7.79
CA MET A 219 -11.89 3.44 9.05
C MET A 219 -12.22 2.23 9.95
N GLU A 220 -13.49 1.84 10.09
CA GLU A 220 -13.84 0.63 10.85
C GLU A 220 -13.18 -0.63 10.24
N GLU A 221 -13.25 -0.80 8.91
CA GLU A 221 -12.57 -1.90 8.23
C GLU A 221 -11.06 -1.87 8.46
N PHE A 222 -10.48 -0.66 8.46
CA PHE A 222 -9.08 -0.48 8.77
C PHE A 222 -8.77 -0.87 10.21
N LEU A 223 -9.46 -0.32 11.21
CA LEU A 223 -9.11 -0.57 12.61
C LEU A 223 -9.30 -2.02 13.02
N PHE A 224 -10.40 -2.65 12.59
CA PHE A 224 -10.72 -4.04 12.98
C PHE A 224 -10.06 -5.10 12.10
N GLY A 225 -9.67 -4.76 10.87
CA GLY A 225 -9.11 -5.74 9.93
C GLY A 225 -10.10 -6.79 9.43
N VAL A 226 -11.37 -6.45 9.46
CA VAL A 226 -12.49 -7.22 8.92
C VAL A 226 -13.28 -6.33 7.96
N SER A 227 -14.01 -6.95 7.05
CA SER A 227 -14.91 -6.26 6.12
C SER A 227 -16.10 -5.63 6.82
N TYR A 228 -16.71 -4.64 6.16
CA TYR A 228 -17.95 -4.00 6.56
C TYR A 228 -19.07 -5.01 6.84
N GLU A 229 -19.23 -6.03 6.00
CA GLU A 229 -20.26 -7.06 6.16
C GLU A 229 -20.01 -7.89 7.43
N GLN A 230 -18.75 -8.24 7.70
CA GLN A 230 -18.36 -8.91 8.94
C GLN A 230 -18.61 -8.02 10.15
N ILE A 231 -18.31 -6.71 10.07
CA ILE A 231 -18.58 -5.75 11.15
C ILE A 231 -20.07 -5.68 11.45
N LEU A 232 -20.93 -5.57 10.44
CA LEU A 232 -22.38 -5.58 10.61
C LEU A 232 -22.87 -6.88 11.26
N ARG A 233 -22.33 -8.02 10.83
CA ARG A 233 -22.68 -9.32 11.41
C ARG A 233 -22.29 -9.40 12.88
N LEU A 234 -21.07 -8.98 13.24
CA LEU A 234 -20.61 -8.93 14.64
C LEU A 234 -21.45 -7.99 15.49
N LYS A 235 -21.77 -6.79 14.98
CA LYS A 235 -22.67 -5.83 15.64
C LYS A 235 -24.08 -6.42 15.84
N GLY A 236 -24.59 -7.16 14.87
CA GLY A 236 -25.86 -7.91 14.97
C GLY A 236 -25.81 -8.97 16.07
N ILE A 237 -24.75 -9.77 16.12
CA ILE A 237 -24.54 -10.80 17.16
C ILE A 237 -24.52 -10.18 18.56
N LEU A 238 -23.78 -9.08 18.77
CA LEU A 238 -23.74 -8.36 20.05
C LEU A 238 -25.13 -7.94 20.51
N ARG A 239 -25.93 -7.39 19.59
CA ARG A 239 -27.30 -6.93 19.87
C ARG A 239 -28.25 -8.10 20.15
N ASP A 240 -28.21 -9.15 19.31
CA ASP A 240 -29.20 -10.21 19.32
C ASP A 240 -28.93 -11.25 20.42
N GLN A 241 -27.66 -11.49 20.76
CA GLN A 241 -27.24 -12.41 21.83
C GLN A 241 -27.03 -11.71 23.19
N GLY A 242 -27.17 -10.39 23.25
CA GLY A 242 -26.97 -9.60 24.47
C GLY A 242 -25.52 -9.61 24.99
N VAL A 243 -24.55 -9.98 24.14
CA VAL A 243 -23.13 -9.98 24.48
C VAL A 243 -22.63 -8.55 24.52
N LYS A 244 -21.89 -8.17 25.57
CA LYS A 244 -21.42 -6.78 25.76
C LYS A 244 -20.11 -6.47 25.05
N SER A 245 -19.31 -7.50 24.78
CA SER A 245 -18.00 -7.35 24.15
C SER A 245 -17.58 -8.64 23.46
N ILE A 246 -16.92 -8.53 22.31
CA ILE A 246 -16.27 -9.64 21.62
C ILE A 246 -14.77 -9.52 21.81
N GLY A 247 -14.13 -10.59 22.28
CA GLY A 247 -12.68 -10.70 22.28
C GLY A 247 -12.13 -11.08 20.91
N ARG A 248 -10.87 -10.70 20.65
CA ARG A 248 -10.16 -11.00 19.39
C ARG A 248 -10.22 -12.48 18.98
N ASP A 249 -9.97 -13.38 19.92
CA ASP A 249 -9.89 -14.82 19.66
C ASP A 249 -11.27 -15.44 19.37
N GLU A 250 -12.35 -14.72 19.70
CA GLU A 250 -13.72 -15.16 19.51
C GLU A 250 -14.29 -14.73 18.15
N VAL A 251 -13.68 -13.72 17.49
CA VAL A 251 -14.16 -13.16 16.21
C VAL A 251 -14.31 -14.24 15.14
N SER A 252 -13.32 -15.13 15.02
CA SER A 252 -13.38 -16.23 14.05
C SER A 252 -14.51 -17.22 14.37
N SER A 253 -14.78 -17.46 15.65
CA SER A 253 -15.87 -18.33 16.10
C SER A 253 -17.24 -17.73 15.75
N TYR A 254 -17.45 -16.44 16.05
CA TYR A 254 -18.69 -15.73 15.76
C TYR A 254 -18.98 -15.61 14.25
N LEU A 255 -17.95 -15.43 13.43
CA LEU A 255 -18.10 -15.34 11.98
C LEU A 255 -18.19 -16.72 11.30
N GLY A 256 -17.70 -17.77 11.95
CA GLY A 256 -17.62 -19.12 11.37
C GLY A 256 -16.55 -19.23 10.28
N GLU A 257 -15.57 -18.33 10.27
CA GLU A 257 -14.49 -18.28 9.30
C GLU A 257 -13.19 -17.84 9.97
N ARG A 258 -12.05 -18.18 9.36
CA ARG A 258 -10.74 -17.82 9.92
C ARG A 258 -10.42 -16.37 9.60
N VAL A 259 -10.46 -15.50 10.60
CA VAL A 259 -10.02 -14.10 10.50
C VAL A 259 -8.62 -13.96 11.08
N LYS A 260 -7.71 -13.34 10.31
CA LYS A 260 -6.38 -12.98 10.80
C LYS A 260 -6.44 -11.67 11.57
N THR A 261 -6.55 -11.77 12.89
CA THR A 261 -6.62 -10.61 13.80
C THR A 261 -5.31 -10.41 14.60
N ASP A 262 -4.22 -11.07 14.20
CA ASP A 262 -2.98 -11.15 15.00
C ASP A 262 -2.14 -9.86 15.00
N ILE A 263 -1.41 -9.63 16.10
CA ILE A 263 -0.56 -8.43 16.34
C ILE A 263 0.77 -8.49 15.56
N ASN A 264 1.13 -9.65 15.00
CA ASN A 264 2.41 -9.88 14.31
C ASN A 264 2.21 -10.27 12.84
N LEU A 265 1.42 -9.48 12.11
CA LEU A 265 1.28 -9.65 10.67
C LEU A 265 2.64 -9.43 9.98
N ASP A 266 3.02 -10.38 9.14
CA ASP A 266 4.14 -10.21 8.21
C ASP A 266 3.75 -9.22 7.10
N TYR A 267 4.74 -8.67 6.38
CA TYR A 267 4.48 -7.74 5.27
C TYR A 267 3.52 -8.31 4.21
N ARG A 268 3.50 -9.65 4.04
CA ARG A 268 2.58 -10.34 3.12
C ARG A 268 1.15 -10.32 3.61
N ASP A 269 0.93 -10.65 4.87
CA ASP A 269 -0.41 -10.64 5.47
C ASP A 269 -0.97 -9.22 5.45
N PHE A 270 -0.10 -8.25 5.64
CA PHE A 270 -0.44 -6.85 5.58
C PHE A 270 -0.94 -6.40 4.22
N TYR A 271 -0.15 -6.67 3.17
CA TYR A 271 -0.54 -6.37 1.80
C TYR A 271 -1.80 -7.16 1.39
N LEU A 272 -1.95 -8.39 1.90
CA LEU A 272 -3.17 -9.18 1.71
C LEU A 272 -4.40 -8.50 2.33
N LEU A 273 -4.34 -8.03 3.58
CA LEU A 273 -5.46 -7.34 4.22
C LEU A 273 -5.84 -6.04 3.49
N TYR A 274 -4.85 -5.30 2.97
CA TYR A 274 -5.11 -4.16 2.09
C TYR A 274 -5.84 -4.57 0.80
N THR A 275 -5.30 -5.55 0.07
CA THR A 275 -5.86 -5.98 -1.22
C THR A 275 -7.27 -6.56 -1.07
N VAL A 276 -7.55 -7.32 -0.01
CA VAL A 276 -8.90 -7.79 0.31
C VAL A 276 -9.87 -6.63 0.53
N ARG A 277 -9.50 -5.62 1.34
CA ARG A 277 -10.37 -4.44 1.55
C ARG A 277 -10.60 -3.67 0.25
N ARG A 278 -9.56 -3.47 -0.55
CA ARG A 278 -9.66 -2.83 -1.87
C ARG A 278 -10.60 -3.60 -2.80
N ASP A 279 -10.46 -4.91 -2.88
CA ASP A 279 -11.24 -5.74 -3.79
C ASP A 279 -12.71 -5.81 -3.33
N ASN A 280 -12.96 -5.83 -2.02
CA ASN A 280 -14.30 -5.68 -1.45
C ASN A 280 -14.91 -4.32 -1.80
N ALA A 281 -14.17 -3.22 -1.62
CA ALA A 281 -14.64 -1.88 -1.95
C ALA A 281 -15.03 -1.75 -3.44
N ARG A 282 -14.19 -2.28 -4.34
CA ARG A 282 -14.50 -2.38 -5.79
C ARG A 282 -15.72 -3.26 -6.08
N ALA A 283 -15.84 -4.41 -5.41
CA ALA A 283 -17.01 -5.28 -5.58
C ALA A 283 -18.29 -4.57 -5.14
N ARG A 284 -18.24 -3.87 -4.01
CA ARG A 284 -19.36 -3.06 -3.53
C ARG A 284 -19.72 -1.97 -4.52
N GLN A 285 -18.73 -1.30 -5.10
CA GLN A 285 -18.97 -0.25 -6.09
C GLN A 285 -19.67 -0.79 -7.34
N ARG A 286 -19.18 -1.91 -7.89
CA ARG A 286 -19.78 -2.57 -9.07
C ARG A 286 -21.19 -3.10 -8.82
N LEU A 287 -21.43 -3.68 -7.65
CA LEU A 287 -22.73 -4.28 -7.30
C LEU A 287 -23.72 -3.27 -6.72
N HIS A 288 -23.32 -2.00 -6.54
CA HIS A 288 -24.13 -0.95 -5.91
C HIS A 288 -24.73 -1.33 -4.54
N ILE A 289 -24.02 -2.15 -3.77
CA ILE A 289 -24.44 -2.58 -2.41
C ILE A 289 -24.01 -1.59 -1.33
N GLU A 290 -24.34 -1.79 -0.06
CA GLU A 290 -23.89 -0.90 1.02
C GLU A 290 -22.41 -1.11 1.38
N GLY A 291 -21.85 -0.20 2.19
CA GLY A 291 -20.46 -0.24 2.67
C GLY A 291 -19.49 0.63 1.88
N PRO A 292 -18.23 0.73 2.36
CA PRO A 292 -17.26 1.69 1.84
C PRO A 292 -16.82 1.30 0.42
N LYS A 293 -16.76 2.30 -0.46
CA LYS A 293 -16.38 2.16 -1.88
C LYS A 293 -14.91 2.42 -2.15
N ASN A 294 -14.25 3.09 -1.21
CA ASN A 294 -12.83 3.38 -1.22
C ASN A 294 -12.20 2.90 0.09
N THR A 295 -10.91 2.54 0.05
CA THR A 295 -10.22 2.19 1.30
C THR A 295 -9.82 3.45 2.06
N LEU A 296 -9.46 3.28 3.34
CA LEU A 296 -8.96 4.39 4.15
C LEU A 296 -7.70 5.03 3.52
N GLU A 297 -6.84 4.21 2.91
CA GLU A 297 -5.65 4.68 2.20
C GLU A 297 -6.02 5.55 1.00
N ASP A 298 -7.03 5.16 0.21
CA ASP A 298 -7.52 5.97 -0.91
C ASP A 298 -8.02 7.34 -0.41
N HIS A 299 -8.85 7.35 0.66
CA HIS A 299 -9.37 8.58 1.27
C HIS A 299 -8.27 9.49 1.83
N PHE A 300 -7.30 8.91 2.54
CA PHE A 300 -6.24 9.70 3.15
C PHE A 300 -5.30 10.28 2.10
N ILE A 301 -4.92 9.51 1.08
CA ILE A 301 -4.08 10.04 0.00
C ILE A 301 -4.79 11.13 -0.79
N ARG A 302 -6.08 10.93 -1.11
CA ARG A 302 -6.90 11.96 -1.73
C ARG A 302 -6.88 13.25 -0.92
N PHE A 303 -7.12 13.17 0.39
CA PHE A 303 -7.12 14.33 1.28
C PHE A 303 -5.78 15.08 1.28
N ILE A 304 -4.66 14.36 1.40
CA ILE A 304 -3.32 14.97 1.43
C ILE A 304 -3.02 15.70 0.11
N MET A 305 -3.37 15.09 -1.02
CA MET A 305 -3.14 15.71 -2.32
C MET A 305 -4.05 16.92 -2.55
N GLU A 306 -5.32 16.85 -2.18
CA GLU A 306 -6.24 18.00 -2.24
C GLU A 306 -5.68 19.18 -1.42
N LYS A 307 -5.20 18.94 -0.19
CA LYS A 307 -4.56 19.98 0.65
C LYS A 307 -3.28 20.53 0.03
N ASN A 308 -2.45 19.69 -0.59
CA ASN A 308 -1.23 20.14 -1.24
C ASN A 308 -1.53 21.02 -2.46
N GLN A 309 -2.54 20.67 -3.26
CA GLN A 309 -3.01 21.49 -4.37
C GLN A 309 -3.55 22.85 -3.90
N GLU A 310 -4.34 22.88 -2.83
CA GLU A 310 -4.84 24.14 -2.24
C GLU A 310 -3.71 25.06 -1.80
N LYS A 311 -2.69 24.51 -1.11
CA LYS A 311 -1.50 25.27 -0.69
C LYS A 311 -0.74 25.83 -1.89
N GLN A 312 -0.47 25.00 -2.91
CA GLN A 312 0.23 25.45 -4.11
C GLN A 312 -0.51 26.56 -4.85
N LYS A 313 -1.85 26.47 -4.94
CA LYS A 313 -2.68 27.53 -5.52
C LYS A 313 -2.54 28.82 -4.72
N ASN A 314 -2.72 28.75 -3.40
CA ASN A 314 -2.63 29.93 -2.53
C ASN A 314 -1.25 30.61 -2.57
N ASP A 315 -0.17 29.82 -2.59
CA ASP A 315 1.21 30.34 -2.71
C ASP A 315 1.48 30.99 -4.08
N THR A 316 0.82 30.51 -5.13
CA THR A 316 0.91 31.09 -6.48
C THR A 316 0.16 32.43 -6.55
N PHE A 317 -1.01 32.54 -5.90
CA PHE A 317 -1.77 33.78 -5.80
C PHE A 317 -1.13 34.82 -4.85
N ALA A 318 -0.40 34.39 -3.82
CA ALA A 318 0.32 35.29 -2.92
C ALA A 318 1.60 35.90 -3.54
N LYS A 319 2.05 35.40 -4.69
CA LYS A 319 3.23 35.89 -5.43
C LYS A 319 2.90 36.83 -6.60
N ILE A 320 1.62 37.17 -6.81
CA ILE A 320 1.13 38.12 -7.83
C ILE A 320 0.70 39.41 -7.12
#